data_AF-A0A484N3Z5-F1
#
_entry.id   AF-A0A484N3Z5-F1
#
_cell.length_a   1.000
_cell.length_b   1.000
_cell.length_c   1.000
_cell.angle_alpha   90.00
_cell.angle_beta   90.00
_cell.angle_gamma   90.00
#
_symmetry.space_group_name_H-M   'P 1'
#
loop_
_entity.id
_entity.type
_entity.pdbx_description
1 polymer ?
#
loop_
_entity_poly.entity_id
_entity_poly.type
_entity_poly.pdbx_seq_one_letter_code
_entity_poly.pdbx_strand_id
1 'polypeptide(L)'
;MEVSLQRFFKVLMPGFHTKIMLPPVMDNEELLVGEEAKESELISRKGRWKVIIKKSCEGRLWFTDGWGEFVRQHDLALGDFVVFKHIGALRFKVTLFDPTCCEKDFPAGDLQPQTTTDDDEEVQGQKQNDQKLNNSGVLTRKRGRPAENKISLDQSQLSVVMKSYNLRTTGSYLVYDF
;
A
#
# COMPACT_ATOMS: atom_id res chain seq x y z
N MET A 1 0.72 18.00 -22.29
CA MET A 1 1.58 16.94 -21.73
C MET A 1 0.75 16.19 -20.71
N GLU A 2 0.51 14.91 -20.98
CA GLU A 2 -0.16 14.02 -20.04
C GLU A 2 0.82 13.77 -18.89
N VAL A 3 0.50 14.30 -17.71
CA VAL A 3 1.36 14.14 -16.54
C VAL A 3 1.21 12.69 -16.12
N SER A 4 2.25 11.88 -16.36
CA SER A 4 2.31 10.51 -15.85
C SER A 4 2.03 10.54 -14.35
N LEU A 5 0.91 9.97 -13.92
CA LEU A 5 0.50 9.92 -12.51
C LEU A 5 1.51 9.07 -11.75
N GLN A 6 2.47 9.73 -11.10
CA GLN A 6 3.53 9.06 -10.38
C GLN A 6 2.91 8.34 -9.16
N ARG A 7 2.99 7.01 -9.18
CA ARG A 7 2.58 6.13 -8.10
C ARG A 7 3.82 5.60 -7.38
N PHE A 8 3.79 5.60 -6.06
CA PHE A 8 4.82 4.95 -5.25
C PHE A 8 4.20 4.39 -3.98
N PHE A 9 4.88 3.43 -3.36
CA PHE A 9 4.46 2.88 -2.09
C PHE A 9 5.55 3.01 -1.04
N LYS A 10 5.15 2.97 0.24
CA LYS A 10 6.04 2.91 1.38
C LYS A 10 5.58 1.83 2.35
N VAL A 11 6.52 0.99 2.79
CA VAL A 11 6.35 0.13 3.96
C VAL A 11 6.61 0.98 5.20
N LEU A 12 5.71 0.93 6.18
CA LEU A 12 5.85 1.68 7.43
C LEU A 12 6.85 0.98 8.34
N MET A 13 8.03 1.58 8.47
CA MET A 13 9.16 1.10 9.29
C MET A 13 9.27 1.93 10.58
N PRO A 14 10.05 1.48 11.59
CA PRO A 14 10.16 2.21 12.86
C PRO A 14 10.51 3.70 12.65
N GLY A 15 9.83 4.58 13.39
CA GLY A 15 9.95 6.03 13.26
C GLY A 15 8.95 6.69 12.30
N PHE A 16 8.05 5.91 11.68
CA PHE A 16 7.02 6.46 10.78
C PHE A 16 5.98 7.35 11.46
N HIS A 17 5.76 7.24 12.77
CA HIS A 17 4.64 7.89 13.46
C HIS A 17 4.60 9.42 13.37
N THR A 18 5.75 10.08 13.16
CA THR A 18 5.82 11.56 13.14
C THR A 18 6.12 12.12 11.76
N LYS A 19 6.75 11.34 10.87
CA LYS A 19 7.12 11.76 9.52
C LYS A 19 7.40 10.55 8.64
N ILE A 20 7.26 10.75 7.34
CA ILE A 20 7.65 9.75 6.33
C ILE A 20 8.38 10.40 5.16
N MET A 21 9.41 9.72 4.66
CA MET A 21 10.24 10.20 3.55
C MET A 21 9.54 9.93 2.22
N LEU A 22 9.52 10.92 1.34
CA LEU A 22 9.12 10.73 -0.05
C LEU A 22 10.25 10.05 -0.85
N PRO A 23 9.93 9.26 -1.89
CA PRO A 23 10.97 8.69 -2.75
C PRO A 23 11.85 9.76 -3.40
N PRO A 24 13.15 9.49 -3.65
CA PRO A 24 14.06 10.46 -4.27
C PRO A 24 13.63 10.97 -5.65
N VAL A 25 12.84 10.20 -6.38
CA VAL A 25 12.26 10.61 -7.67
C VAL A 25 11.27 11.77 -7.53
N MET A 26 10.80 12.03 -6.30
CA MET A 26 10.01 13.20 -5.93
C MET A 26 10.88 14.37 -5.45
N ASP A 27 12.22 14.24 -5.35
CA ASP A 27 13.10 15.36 -4.95
C ASP A 27 13.33 16.34 -6.12
N ASN A 28 12.31 16.60 -6.95
CA ASN A 28 12.39 17.60 -8.03
C ASN A 28 12.45 19.01 -7.40
N GLU A 29 13.35 19.84 -7.90
CA GLU A 29 13.51 21.22 -7.46
C GLU A 29 12.18 22.00 -7.55
N GLU A 30 11.34 21.69 -8.54
CA GLU A 30 10.02 22.31 -8.73
C GLU A 30 9.07 22.21 -7.51
N LEU A 31 9.13 21.12 -6.75
CA LEU A 31 8.14 20.89 -5.69
C LEU A 31 8.28 21.88 -4.54
N LEU A 32 9.49 22.36 -4.25
CA LEU A 32 9.79 23.31 -3.17
C LEU A 32 10.65 24.50 -3.64
N VAL A 33 10.55 24.94 -4.90
CA VAL A 33 11.32 26.11 -5.39
C VAL A 33 11.08 27.30 -4.48
N GLY A 34 12.17 27.81 -3.88
CA GLY A 34 12.16 29.01 -3.05
C GLY A 34 11.53 28.87 -1.66
N GLU A 35 11.14 27.66 -1.24
CA GLU A 35 10.45 27.44 0.04
C GLU A 35 11.02 26.23 0.79
N GLU A 36 11.13 26.33 2.12
CA GLU A 36 11.60 25.21 2.96
C GLU A 36 10.48 24.22 3.31
N ALA A 37 9.23 24.65 3.21
CA ALA A 37 8.05 23.88 3.56
C ALA A 37 6.82 24.29 2.73
N LYS A 38 6.00 23.33 2.30
CA LYS A 38 4.71 23.57 1.62
C LYS A 38 3.58 22.71 2.19
N GLU A 39 2.37 23.23 2.16
CA GLU A 39 1.16 22.44 2.44
C GLU A 39 0.88 21.46 1.31
N SER A 40 0.41 20.27 1.67
CA SER A 40 0.05 19.17 0.79
C SER A 40 -1.23 18.50 1.31
N GLU A 41 -1.99 17.89 0.42
CA GLU A 41 -3.25 17.20 0.76
C GLU A 41 -3.12 15.69 0.50
N LEU A 42 -3.40 14.87 1.51
CA LEU A 42 -3.58 13.43 1.39
C LEU A 42 -5.09 13.13 1.35
N ILE A 43 -5.52 12.33 0.37
CA ILE A 43 -6.92 12.00 0.14
C ILE A 43 -7.09 10.49 0.28
N SER A 44 -7.75 10.04 1.33
CA SER A 44 -8.04 8.63 1.61
C SER A 44 -9.54 8.35 1.61
N ARG A 45 -9.93 7.09 1.83
CA ARG A 45 -11.34 6.70 2.03
C ARG A 45 -11.97 7.38 3.27
N LYS A 46 -11.16 7.75 4.27
CA LYS A 46 -11.62 8.46 5.49
C LYS A 46 -11.68 9.99 5.31
N GLY A 47 -11.23 10.53 4.17
CA GLY A 47 -11.34 11.94 3.84
C GLY A 47 -10.02 12.61 3.47
N ARG A 48 -9.95 13.92 3.69
CA ARG A 48 -8.83 14.78 3.29
C ARG A 48 -8.01 15.22 4.51
N TRP A 49 -6.70 15.14 4.38
CA TRP A 49 -5.75 15.39 5.46
C TRP A 49 -4.67 16.35 4.98
N LYS A 50 -4.53 17.47 5.69
CA LYS A 50 -3.46 18.42 5.43
C LYS A 50 -2.17 17.92 6.07
N VAL A 51 -1.09 17.94 5.29
CA VAL A 51 0.26 17.63 5.75
C VAL A 51 1.25 18.65 5.23
N ILE A 52 2.38 18.82 5.91
CA ILE A 52 3.47 19.67 5.44
C ILE A 52 4.55 18.83 4.79
N ILE A 53 4.97 19.21 3.59
CA ILE A 53 6.17 18.69 2.94
C ILE A 53 7.35 19.60 3.30
N LYS A 54 8.43 19.04 3.88
CA LYS A 54 9.67 19.76 4.18
C LYS A 54 10.88 19.15 3.47
N LYS A 55 11.83 19.99 3.04
CA LYS A 55 13.15 19.56 2.57
C LYS A 55 14.11 19.46 3.75
N SER A 56 14.76 18.30 3.88
CA SER A 56 15.86 18.14 4.83
C SER A 56 17.15 18.79 4.31
N CYS A 57 18.16 18.95 5.18
CA CYS A 57 19.49 19.44 4.79
C CYS A 57 20.18 18.56 3.72
N GLU A 58 19.84 17.27 3.66
CA GLU A 58 20.32 16.32 2.63
C GLU A 58 19.53 16.41 1.32
N GLY A 59 18.58 17.34 1.22
CA GLY A 59 17.76 17.54 0.03
C GLY A 59 16.57 16.59 -0.11
N ARG A 60 16.37 15.65 0.83
CA ARG A 60 15.22 14.71 0.84
C ARG A 60 13.93 15.38 1.27
N LEU A 61 12.83 15.04 0.61
CA LEU A 61 11.49 15.47 1.01
C LEU A 61 10.82 14.54 2.03
N TRP A 62 10.06 15.14 2.95
CA TRP A 62 9.36 14.46 4.03
C TRP A 62 7.94 15.00 4.20
N PHE A 63 6.95 14.14 4.39
CA PHE A 63 5.71 14.53 5.06
C PHE A 63 5.99 14.62 6.56
N THR A 64 5.68 15.77 7.19
CA THR A 64 5.94 16.03 8.61
C THR A 64 4.68 16.41 9.38
N ASP A 65 4.37 17.70 9.49
CA ASP A 65 3.28 18.16 10.33
C ASP A 65 1.96 17.69 9.70
N GLY A 66 1.01 17.22 10.52
CA GLY A 66 -0.21 16.56 10.07
C GLY A 66 -0.08 15.07 9.75
N TRP A 67 1.13 14.56 9.46
CA TRP A 67 1.33 13.13 9.15
C TRP A 67 1.02 12.22 10.34
N GLY A 68 1.43 12.59 11.55
CA GLY A 68 1.16 11.77 12.73
C GLY A 68 -0.33 11.65 13.07
N GLU A 69 -1.10 12.71 12.79
CA GLU A 69 -2.56 12.67 12.92
C GLU A 69 -3.17 11.76 11.84
N PHE A 70 -2.67 11.82 10.60
CA PHE A 70 -3.04 10.87 9.55
C PHE A 70 -2.77 9.42 9.97
N VAL A 71 -1.60 9.13 10.53
CA VAL A 71 -1.23 7.80 11.06
C VAL A 71 -2.24 7.32 12.11
N ARG A 72 -2.52 8.16 13.10
CA ARG A 72 -3.42 7.84 14.22
C ARG A 72 -4.85 7.58 13.75
N GLN A 73 -5.33 8.35 12.78
CA GLN A 73 -6.72 8.29 12.33
C GLN A 73 -7.01 7.13 11.37
N HIS A 74 -5.96 6.52 10.81
CA HIS A 74 -6.07 5.33 9.97
C HIS A 74 -5.53 4.06 10.65
N ASP A 75 -5.28 4.15 11.96
CA ASP A 75 -4.74 3.06 12.78
C ASP A 75 -3.52 2.38 12.13
N LEU A 76 -2.62 3.19 11.55
CA LEU A 76 -1.47 2.66 10.81
C LEU A 76 -0.46 2.03 11.77
N ALA A 77 -0.06 0.80 11.44
CA ALA A 77 0.86 0.00 12.23
C ALA A 77 2.18 -0.25 11.51
N LEU A 78 3.17 -0.74 12.26
CA LEU A 78 4.43 -1.23 11.70
C LEU A 78 4.14 -2.34 10.69
N GLY A 79 4.70 -2.23 9.49
CA GLY A 79 4.52 -3.21 8.41
C GLY A 79 3.33 -2.91 7.48
N ASP A 80 2.45 -1.96 7.81
CA ASP A 80 1.43 -1.49 6.86
C ASP A 80 2.11 -0.87 5.61
N PHE A 81 1.41 -0.90 4.48
CA PHE A 81 1.86 -0.29 3.23
C PHE A 81 0.95 0.88 2.87
N VAL A 82 1.57 1.98 2.46
CA VAL A 82 0.86 3.18 1.99
C VAL A 82 1.20 3.39 0.52
N VAL A 83 0.18 3.35 -0.34
CA VAL A 83 0.30 3.63 -1.78
C VAL A 83 -0.16 5.06 -2.03
N PHE A 84 0.73 5.87 -2.57
CA PHE A 84 0.48 7.25 -2.94
C PHE A 84 0.37 7.36 -4.47
N LYS A 85 -0.68 8.03 -4.95
CA LYS A 85 -0.84 8.46 -6.35
C LYS A 85 -0.81 9.98 -6.36
N HIS A 86 0.26 10.58 -6.90
CA HIS A 86 0.31 12.02 -7.08
C HIS A 86 -0.70 12.43 -8.16
N ILE A 87 -1.62 13.33 -7.81
CA ILE A 87 -2.69 13.83 -8.69
C ILE A 87 -2.53 15.32 -9.02
N GLY A 88 -1.30 15.84 -8.90
CA GLY A 88 -0.95 17.24 -9.17
C GLY A 88 -1.09 18.16 -7.96
N ALA A 89 -0.48 19.35 -8.05
CA ALA A 89 -0.55 20.42 -7.04
C ALA A 89 -0.25 19.97 -5.59
N LEU A 90 0.72 19.07 -5.40
CA LEU A 90 1.07 18.48 -4.09
C LEU A 90 -0.08 17.71 -3.44
N ARG A 91 -0.99 17.15 -4.24
CA ARG A 91 -2.12 16.34 -3.75
C ARG A 91 -1.88 14.87 -4.07
N PHE A 92 -2.19 14.01 -3.12
CA PHE A 92 -1.97 12.58 -3.23
C PHE A 92 -3.25 11.81 -2.88
N LYS A 93 -3.73 10.97 -3.79
CA LYS A 93 -4.66 9.90 -3.40
C LYS A 93 -3.87 8.84 -2.66
N VAL A 94 -4.41 8.36 -1.54
CA VAL A 94 -3.75 7.41 -0.64
C VAL A 94 -4.61 6.18 -0.44
N THR A 95 -4.03 5.02 -0.71
CA THR A 95 -4.61 3.71 -0.45
C THR A 95 -3.74 2.98 0.58
N LEU A 96 -4.38 2.34 1.56
CA LEU A 96 -3.72 1.77 2.73
C LEU A 96 -3.91 0.27 2.72
N PHE A 97 -2.83 -0.47 2.97
CA PHE A 97 -2.83 -1.93 3.02
C PHE A 97 -2.25 -2.39 4.35
N ASP A 98 -2.81 -3.44 4.92
CA ASP A 98 -2.29 -4.07 6.12
C ASP A 98 -1.09 -5.00 5.79
N PRO A 99 -0.45 -5.63 6.79
CA PRO A 99 0.70 -6.51 6.55
C PRO A 99 0.35 -7.79 5.77
N THR A 100 -0.93 -8.09 5.56
CA THR A 100 -1.41 -9.21 4.72
C THR A 100 -1.48 -8.83 3.24
N CYS A 101 -1.08 -7.61 2.88
CA CYS A 101 -1.18 -7.04 1.54
C CYS A 101 -2.63 -6.84 1.05
N CYS A 102 -3.60 -6.87 1.96
CA CYS A 102 -5.00 -6.55 1.67
C CYS A 102 -5.26 -5.07 1.97
N GLU A 103 -6.16 -4.43 1.21
CA GLU A 103 -6.54 -3.04 1.48
C GLU A 103 -7.23 -2.96 2.85
N LYS A 104 -6.83 -1.99 3.69
CA LYS A 104 -7.42 -1.79 5.01
C LYS A 104 -8.84 -1.30 4.89
N ASP A 105 -9.79 -2.08 5.36
CA ASP A 105 -11.18 -1.65 5.45
C ASP A 105 -11.45 -0.82 6.70
N PHE A 106 -12.36 0.13 6.54
CA PHE A 106 -12.79 1.04 7.60
C PHE A 106 -14.29 0.89 7.83
N PRO A 107 -14.77 1.04 9.08
CA PRO A 107 -16.20 1.05 9.36
C PRO A 107 -16.92 2.14 8.55
N ALA A 108 -18.17 1.89 8.15
CA ALA A 108 -18.92 2.85 7.34
C ALA A 108 -19.06 4.25 7.98
N GLY A 109 -19.09 4.33 9.32
CA GLY A 109 -19.14 5.59 10.06
C GLY A 109 -17.87 6.45 9.97
N ASP A 110 -16.76 5.86 9.53
CA ASP A 110 -15.45 6.52 9.42
C ASP A 110 -15.16 7.02 8.01
N LEU A 111 -16.01 6.68 7.04
CA LEU A 111 -15.80 6.99 5.62
C LEU A 111 -16.41 8.36 5.28
N GLN A 112 -15.70 9.13 4.46
CA GLN A 112 -16.31 10.31 3.83
C GLN A 112 -17.04 9.93 2.54
N PRO A 113 -18.15 10.61 2.20
CA PRO A 113 -18.81 10.45 0.91
C PRO A 113 -17.80 10.68 -0.22
N GLN A 114 -17.63 9.69 -1.09
CA GLN A 114 -16.72 9.81 -2.22
C GLN A 114 -17.36 10.68 -3.28
N THR A 115 -16.78 11.85 -3.57
CA THR A 115 -17.02 12.54 -4.84
C THR A 115 -16.16 11.85 -5.89
N THR A 116 -16.70 10.85 -6.56
CA THR A 116 -16.06 10.23 -7.71
C THR A 116 -16.05 11.25 -8.85
N THR A 117 -14.91 11.88 -9.09
CA THR A 117 -14.57 12.27 -10.47
C THR A 117 -14.01 11.00 -11.08
N ASP A 118 -14.90 10.27 -11.75
CA ASP A 118 -14.64 9.06 -12.51
C ASP A 118 -13.68 9.37 -13.66
N ASP A 119 -12.47 8.84 -13.59
CA ASP A 119 -11.52 8.76 -14.72
C ASP A 119 -10.92 7.34 -14.79
N ASP A 120 -11.68 6.33 -14.40
CA ASP A 120 -11.30 4.92 -14.55
C ASP A 120 -12.51 4.14 -15.16
N GLU A 121 -12.93 4.49 -16.39
CA GLU A 121 -13.53 3.53 -17.36
C GLU A 121 -12.39 2.65 -17.89
N GLU A 122 -12.46 1.35 -18.22
CA GLU A 122 -13.45 0.27 -18.27
C GLU A 122 -12.55 -1.02 -18.25
N VAL A 123 -13.00 -2.25 -17.96
CA VAL A 123 -13.76 -3.12 -18.86
C VAL A 123 -14.36 -4.28 -18.06
N GLN A 124 -15.61 -4.56 -18.40
CA GLN A 124 -16.46 -5.66 -17.95
C GLN A 124 -15.98 -7.04 -18.47
N GLY A 125 -16.05 -8.06 -17.63
CA GLY A 125 -15.99 -9.47 -18.02
C GLY A 125 -17.21 -10.22 -17.48
N GLN A 126 -18.01 -10.76 -18.40
CA GLN A 126 -19.37 -11.28 -18.23
C GLN A 126 -19.50 -12.48 -17.28
N LYS A 127 -20.62 -12.51 -16.54
CA LYS A 127 -21.18 -13.72 -15.90
C LYS A 127 -21.90 -14.58 -16.95
N GLN A 128 -21.64 -15.88 -16.98
CA GLN A 128 -22.58 -16.87 -17.47
C GLN A 128 -22.92 -17.87 -16.36
N ASN A 129 -24.21 -18.13 -16.23
CA ASN A 129 -24.84 -19.05 -15.29
C ASN A 129 -25.60 -20.06 -16.16
N ASP A 130 -25.47 -21.36 -15.91
CA ASP A 130 -26.46 -22.35 -16.35
C ASP A 130 -26.45 -23.61 -15.48
N GLN A 131 -27.64 -24.20 -15.37
CA GLN A 131 -28.13 -25.14 -14.35
C GLN A 131 -27.81 -26.63 -14.62
N LYS A 132 -27.53 -27.35 -13.52
CA LYS A 132 -28.05 -28.67 -13.05
C LYS A 132 -28.51 -29.74 -14.10
N LEU A 133 -28.00 -30.97 -13.96
CA LEU A 133 -28.79 -32.19 -13.61
C LEU A 133 -27.94 -33.50 -13.50
N ASN A 134 -28.26 -34.24 -12.43
CA ASN A 134 -28.03 -35.63 -12.00
C ASN A 134 -27.71 -36.77 -13.02
N ASN A 135 -26.93 -37.79 -12.59
CA ASN A 135 -27.48 -39.09 -12.16
C ASN A 135 -26.44 -40.02 -11.50
N SER A 136 -26.96 -40.93 -10.68
CA SER A 136 -26.31 -41.93 -9.82
C SER A 136 -25.65 -43.10 -10.58
N GLY A 137 -24.61 -43.70 -9.99
CA GLY A 137 -24.01 -44.96 -10.46
C GLY A 137 -22.76 -45.37 -9.68
N VAL A 138 -22.94 -46.06 -8.54
CA VAL A 138 -21.88 -46.73 -7.76
C VAL A 138 -21.46 -48.03 -8.48
N LEU A 139 -20.16 -48.36 -8.51
CA LEU A 139 -19.57 -49.66 -8.09
C LEU A 139 -18.04 -49.76 -8.37
N THR A 140 -17.26 -49.74 -7.27
CA THR A 140 -16.09 -50.59 -6.87
C THR A 140 -14.91 -50.89 -7.82
N ARG A 141 -13.66 -50.66 -7.33
CA ARG A 141 -12.68 -51.72 -6.94
C ARG A 141 -11.46 -51.16 -6.19
N LYS A 142 -10.87 -51.99 -5.31
CA LYS A 142 -9.85 -51.68 -4.28
C LYS A 142 -8.38 -51.88 -4.73
N ARG A 143 -7.52 -51.05 -4.12
CA ARG A 143 -6.11 -51.24 -3.64
C ARG A 143 -4.91 -51.15 -4.59
N GLY A 144 -4.01 -50.21 -4.24
CA GLY A 144 -2.55 -50.27 -4.45
C GLY A 144 -1.89 -48.88 -4.48
N ARG A 145 -1.19 -48.46 -3.40
CA ARG A 145 -0.48 -47.17 -3.29
C ARG A 145 0.74 -47.10 -4.22
N PRO A 146 0.99 -45.95 -4.86
CA PRO A 146 2.34 -45.40 -5.00
C PRO A 146 2.50 -44.26 -3.97
N ALA A 147 3.66 -44.19 -3.35
CA ALA A 147 3.98 -43.15 -2.36
C ALA A 147 3.95 -41.77 -3.02
N GLU A 148 2.99 -40.94 -2.66
CA GLU A 148 3.03 -39.52 -2.95
C GLU A 148 3.97 -38.87 -1.95
N ASN A 149 5.11 -38.40 -2.45
CA ASN A 149 5.98 -37.49 -1.72
C ASN A 149 5.15 -36.29 -1.28
N LYS A 150 4.87 -36.20 0.03
CA LYS A 150 4.45 -34.95 0.66
C LYS A 150 5.61 -33.97 0.52
N ILE A 151 5.59 -33.17 -0.54
CA ILE A 151 6.24 -31.87 -0.49
C ILE A 151 5.35 -31.07 0.46
N SER A 152 5.75 -30.98 1.74
CA SER A 152 5.25 -29.92 2.60
C SER A 152 5.78 -28.63 1.99
N LEU A 153 4.94 -27.98 1.20
CA LEU A 153 5.25 -26.66 0.69
C LEU A 153 5.15 -25.72 1.89
N ASP A 154 6.30 -25.50 2.53
CA ASP A 154 6.52 -24.47 3.52
C ASP A 154 6.29 -23.11 2.84
N GLN A 155 5.03 -22.68 2.85
CA GLN A 155 4.59 -21.43 2.26
C GLN A 155 4.69 -20.35 3.34
N SER A 156 5.78 -19.57 3.34
CA SER A 156 5.75 -18.10 3.41
C SER A 156 7.11 -17.46 3.73
N GLN A 157 8.19 -17.90 3.09
CA GLN A 157 9.38 -17.05 2.99
C GLN A 157 9.11 -15.94 1.96
N LEU A 158 8.66 -14.77 2.41
CA LEU A 158 8.60 -13.56 1.59
C LEU A 158 9.98 -12.88 1.60
N SER A 159 10.79 -13.10 0.57
CA SER A 159 12.04 -12.37 0.40
C SER A 159 11.84 -11.14 -0.49
N VAL A 160 11.94 -9.94 0.06
CA VAL A 160 11.92 -8.68 -0.71
C VAL A 160 13.33 -8.09 -0.74
N VAL A 161 13.89 -7.88 -1.93
CA VAL A 161 15.15 -7.16 -2.12
C VAL A 161 14.86 -5.66 -2.08
N MET A 162 15.03 -5.06 -0.91
CA MET A 162 14.82 -3.63 -0.72
C MET A 162 16.13 -2.86 -0.95
N LYS A 163 16.16 -1.97 -1.96
CA LYS A 163 17.34 -1.13 -2.26
C LYS A 163 17.67 -0.22 -1.07
N SER A 164 18.96 0.03 -0.84
CA SER A 164 19.51 0.71 0.35
C SER A 164 18.85 2.06 0.70
N TYR A 165 18.43 2.85 -0.29
CA TYR A 165 17.74 4.13 -0.05
C TYR A 165 16.35 3.99 0.61
N ASN A 166 15.82 2.77 0.72
CA ASN A 166 14.56 2.48 1.43
C ASN A 166 14.78 2.01 2.88
N LEU A 167 16.01 1.78 3.31
CA LEU A 167 16.35 1.33 4.66
C LEU A 167 17.16 2.44 5.36
N ARG A 168 16.69 2.93 6.52
CA ARG A 168 17.57 3.66 7.44
C ARG A 168 18.51 2.63 8.06
N THR A 169 19.81 2.80 7.86
CA THR A 169 20.86 1.90 8.35
C THR A 169 21.00 2.02 9.87
N THR A 170 20.05 1.47 10.63
CA THR A 170 20.21 1.21 12.07
C THR A 170 19.41 -0.04 12.40
N GLY A 171 20.12 -1.16 12.48
CA GLY A 171 19.62 -2.46 12.95
C GLY A 171 19.08 -3.35 11.85
N SER A 172 19.90 -4.31 11.42
CA SER A 172 19.43 -5.52 10.73
C SER A 172 18.54 -6.32 11.69
N TYR A 173 17.24 -6.33 11.44
CA TYR A 173 16.31 -7.24 12.12
C TYR A 173 15.69 -8.17 11.08
N LEU A 174 16.45 -9.22 10.75
CA LEU A 174 15.86 -10.53 10.54
C LEU A 174 16.14 -11.27 11.85
N VAL A 175 15.15 -11.30 12.74
CA VAL A 175 15.20 -12.22 13.88
C VAL A 175 14.95 -13.60 13.29
N TYR A 176 15.98 -14.43 13.29
CA TYR A 176 15.84 -15.87 13.06
C TYR A 176 15.33 -16.48 14.35
N ASP A 177 14.15 -17.10 14.33
CA ASP A 177 13.71 -17.98 15.41
C ASP A 177 13.80 -19.45 14.94
N PHE A 178 14.24 -20.33 15.85
CA PHE A 178 14.50 -21.76 15.68
C PHE A 178 13.22 -22.62 15.70
#